data_AF-A0A9D5U9E7-F1
#
_entry.id   AF-A0A9D5U9E7-F1
#
_cell.length_a   1.000
_cell.length_b   1.000
_cell.length_c   1.000
_cell.angle_alpha   90.00
_cell.angle_beta   90.00
_cell.angle_gamma   90.00
#
_symmetry.space_group_name_H-M   'P 1'
#
loop_
_entity.id
_entity.type
_entity.pdbx_description
1 polymer ?
#
loop_
_entity_poly.entity_id
_entity_poly.type
_entity_poly.pdbx_seq_one_letter_code
_entity_poly.pdbx_strand_id
1 'polypeptide(L)'
;MPDGTDYVAATAACVAAALVAWQSWETRKSAKASQNAAEAAAAGLETANNALDIARREEGHSRTLVSEAQRARIDATLPAVSVFPQREIIWPPLTSRNPHAEFVDWDYCEDDAAWSIPADARTALGIRGRIWFHNGSQKIVQFSIAYTPSPGGPRVYDKVVTLAPGEEVEQPFLAWGWIEQWIAADTEDAPALEAPLPSVVYYDQLDSGGSINWEFAHSHAPIYESNEAERGRYRLVTAQSSPGRVRPSKPFLFVKREHRSYWLSRKNLIELPAPGDAE
;
A
#
# COMPACT_ATOMS: atom_id res chain seq x y z
N MET A 1 -20.33 11.03 104.39
CA MET A 1 -19.05 11.43 103.77
C MET A 1 -18.81 10.46 102.62
N PRO A 2 -18.50 10.92 101.40
CA PRO A 2 -18.19 9.99 100.32
C PRO A 2 -16.96 9.19 100.73
N ASP A 3 -17.03 7.86 100.65
CA ASP A 3 -15.90 7.00 101.00
C ASP A 3 -14.73 7.29 100.07
N GLY A 4 -13.49 7.28 100.60
CA GLY A 4 -12.28 7.65 99.85
C GLY A 4 -12.07 6.86 98.55
N THR A 5 -12.77 5.75 98.38
CA THR A 5 -12.84 4.94 97.15
C THR A 5 -13.52 5.66 95.98
N ASP A 6 -14.53 6.52 96.22
CA ASP A 6 -15.26 7.22 95.16
C ASP A 6 -14.41 8.32 94.51
N TYR A 7 -13.56 9.01 95.30
CA TYR A 7 -12.62 10.01 94.79
C TYR A 7 -11.49 9.39 93.97
N VAL A 8 -11.00 8.23 94.39
CA VAL A 8 -9.97 7.48 93.63
C VAL A 8 -10.55 6.95 92.33
N ALA A 9 -11.78 6.43 92.34
CA ALA A 9 -12.48 5.97 91.14
C ALA A 9 -12.75 7.13 90.16
N ALA A 10 -13.22 8.28 90.64
CA ALA A 10 -13.44 9.47 89.81
C ALA A 10 -12.13 10.00 89.20
N THR A 11 -11.04 10.01 89.98
CA THR A 11 -9.72 10.46 89.50
C THR A 11 -9.17 9.49 88.45
N ALA A 12 -9.27 8.18 88.69
CA ALA A 12 -8.87 7.16 87.73
C ALA A 12 -9.68 7.24 86.43
N ALA A 13 -10.99 7.50 86.52
CA ALA A 13 -11.86 7.69 85.35
C ALA A 13 -11.46 8.94 84.53
N CYS A 14 -11.12 10.05 85.18
CA CYS A 14 -10.63 11.26 84.50
C CYS A 14 -9.29 11.03 83.79
N VAL A 15 -8.34 10.33 84.43
CA VAL A 15 -7.04 9.99 83.82
C VAL A 15 -7.22 9.03 82.65
N ALA A 16 -8.08 8.02 82.78
CA ALA A 16 -8.39 7.11 81.69
C ALA A 16 -9.05 7.85 80.50
N ALA A 17 -9.99 8.76 80.76
CA ALA A 17 -10.61 9.57 79.72
C ALA A 17 -9.60 10.48 78.99
N ALA A 18 -8.65 11.08 79.72
CA ALA A 18 -7.58 11.87 79.13
C ALA A 18 -6.65 11.04 78.23
N LEU A 19 -6.30 9.82 78.64
CA LEU A 19 -5.49 8.90 77.84
C LEU A 19 -6.23 8.44 76.57
N VAL A 20 -7.52 8.11 76.67
CA VAL A 20 -8.34 7.73 75.50
C VAL A 20 -8.50 8.90 74.53
N ALA A 21 -8.67 10.12 75.05
CA ALA A 21 -8.73 11.33 74.23
C ALA A 21 -7.41 11.59 73.49
N TRP A 22 -6.27 11.40 74.18
CA TRP A 22 -4.94 11.55 73.58
C TRP A 22 -4.66 10.48 72.51
N GLN A 23 -4.94 9.20 72.80
CA GLN A 23 -4.82 8.11 71.83
C GLN A 23 -5.71 8.35 70.60
N SER A 24 -6.95 8.81 70.80
CA SER A 24 -7.86 9.14 69.70
C SER A 24 -7.32 10.29 68.84
N TRP A 25 -6.69 11.29 69.46
CA TRP A 25 -6.05 12.40 68.76
C TRP A 25 -4.80 11.96 67.97
N GLU A 26 -3.93 11.13 68.56
CA GLU A 26 -2.76 10.57 67.84
C GLU A 26 -3.18 9.68 66.67
N THR A 27 -4.25 8.90 66.84
CA THR A 27 -4.79 8.06 65.77
C THR A 27 -5.34 8.92 64.63
N ARG A 28 -6.06 10.02 64.92
CA ARG A 28 -6.51 10.97 63.90
C ARG A 28 -5.35 11.67 63.20
N LYS A 29 -4.30 12.06 63.94
CA LYS A 29 -3.10 12.67 63.38
C LYS A 29 -2.37 11.71 62.44
N SER A 30 -2.25 10.44 62.83
CA SER A 30 -1.64 9.39 62.02
C SER A 30 -2.48 9.05 60.78
N ALA A 31 -3.80 8.94 60.91
CA ALA A 31 -4.70 8.74 59.78
C ALA A 31 -4.60 9.88 58.76
N LYS A 32 -4.53 11.14 59.22
CA LYS A 32 -4.35 12.30 58.34
C LYS A 32 -2.98 12.31 57.67
N ALA A 33 -1.92 11.91 58.37
CA ALA A 33 -0.58 11.76 57.79
C ALA A 33 -0.55 10.66 56.73
N SER A 34 -1.19 9.52 56.97
CA SER A 34 -1.32 8.44 56.00
C SER A 34 -2.15 8.83 54.79
N GLN A 35 -3.25 9.58 54.98
CA GLN A 35 -4.06 10.10 53.88
C GLN A 35 -3.24 11.07 53.01
N ASN A 36 -2.56 12.04 53.63
CA ASN A 36 -1.70 12.97 52.91
C ASN A 36 -0.55 12.25 52.18
N ALA A 37 0.02 11.20 52.78
CA ALA A 37 1.05 10.38 52.13
C ALA A 37 0.50 9.57 50.95
N ALA A 38 -0.72 9.04 51.07
CA ALA A 38 -1.39 8.33 49.98
C ALA A 38 -1.76 9.28 48.83
N GLU A 39 -2.27 10.48 49.13
CA GLU A 39 -2.56 11.52 48.14
C GLU A 39 -1.28 12.00 47.43
N ALA A 40 -0.19 12.21 48.18
CA ALA A 40 1.10 12.55 47.60
C ALA A 40 1.68 11.41 46.74
N ALA A 41 1.52 10.15 47.15
CA ALA A 41 1.93 8.99 46.37
C ALA A 41 1.11 8.84 45.09
N ALA A 42 -0.21 9.06 45.15
CA ALA A 42 -1.09 9.04 43.99
C ALA A 42 -0.73 10.15 42.98
N ALA A 43 -0.52 11.38 43.45
CA ALA A 43 -0.07 12.49 42.61
C ALA A 43 1.33 12.24 42.00
N GLY A 44 2.23 11.60 42.76
CA GLY A 44 3.54 11.19 42.28
C GLY A 44 3.45 10.11 41.18
N LEU A 45 2.57 9.13 41.34
CA LEU A 45 2.33 8.08 40.35
C LEU A 45 1.71 8.64 39.06
N GLU A 46 0.75 9.56 39.18
CA GLU A 46 0.14 10.26 38.04
C GLU A 46 1.19 11.07 37.27
N THR A 47 2.07 11.78 37.98
CA THR A 47 3.16 12.55 37.36
C THR A 47 4.17 11.64 36.64
N ALA A 48 4.52 10.50 37.25
CA ALA A 48 5.42 9.52 36.62
C ALA A 48 4.81 8.89 35.35
N ASN A 49 3.51 8.56 35.38
CA ASN A 49 2.80 8.07 34.20
C ASN A 49 2.73 9.12 33.10
N ASN A 50 2.41 10.38 33.44
CA ASN A 50 2.40 11.49 32.48
C ASN A 50 3.79 11.72 31.86
N ALA A 51 4.86 11.66 32.66
CA ALA A 51 6.23 11.79 32.16
C ALA A 51 6.60 10.63 31.21
N LEU A 52 6.16 9.41 31.52
CA LEU A 52 6.40 8.24 30.69
C LEU A 52 5.61 8.30 29.37
N ASP A 53 4.39 8.81 29.39
CA ASP A 53 3.59 9.05 28.18
C ASP A 53 4.20 10.17 27.31
N ILE A 54 4.72 11.24 27.92
CA ILE A 54 5.47 12.28 27.20
C ILE A 54 6.73 11.67 26.57
N ALA A 55 7.52 10.91 27.33
CA ALA A 55 8.73 10.27 26.81
C ALA A 55 8.43 9.32 25.64
N ARG A 56 7.33 8.56 25.71
CA ARG A 56 6.87 7.71 24.59
C ARG A 56 6.46 8.52 23.37
N ARG A 57 5.76 9.64 23.56
CA ARG A 57 5.39 10.56 22.46
C ARG A 57 6.62 11.21 21.82
N GLU A 58 7.58 11.65 22.63
CA GLU A 58 8.84 12.22 22.16
C GLU A 58 9.70 11.18 21.43
N GLU A 59 9.75 9.94 21.92
CA GLU A 59 10.41 8.84 21.23
C GLU A 59 9.74 8.52 19.90
N GLY A 60 8.40 8.45 19.87
CA GLY A 60 7.63 8.27 18.65
C GLY A 60 7.91 9.38 17.63
N HIS A 61 7.85 10.64 18.06
CA HIS A 61 8.14 11.78 17.20
C HIS A 61 9.59 11.77 16.70
N SER A 62 10.55 11.44 17.57
CA SER A 62 11.96 11.32 17.19
C SER A 62 12.19 10.21 16.15
N ARG A 63 11.53 9.06 16.29
CA ARG A 63 11.59 7.97 15.30
C ARG A 63 11.00 8.40 13.96
N THR A 64 9.86 9.10 13.96
CA THR A 64 9.26 9.63 12.74
C THR A 64 10.20 10.60 12.04
N LEU A 65 10.78 11.57 12.77
CA LEU A 65 11.75 12.52 12.22
C LEU A 65 13.00 11.85 11.64
N VAL A 66 13.54 10.83 12.31
CA VAL A 66 14.68 10.05 11.81
C VAL A 66 14.30 9.32 10.52
N SER A 67 13.11 8.71 10.47
CA SER A 67 12.64 8.00 9.28
C SER A 67 12.42 8.95 8.10
N GLU A 68 11.84 10.13 8.33
CA GLU A 68 11.63 11.16 7.32
C GLU A 68 12.96 11.72 6.80
N ALA A 69 13.91 12.01 7.69
CA ALA A 69 15.25 12.45 7.30
C ALA A 69 15.97 11.39 6.45
N GLN A 70 15.82 10.10 6.79
CA GLN A 70 16.37 9.00 6.00
C GLN A 70 15.68 8.88 4.63
N ARG A 71 14.35 8.96 4.56
CA ARG A 71 13.62 8.98 3.27
C ARG A 71 14.05 10.16 2.40
N ALA A 72 14.11 11.36 2.95
CA ALA A 72 14.54 12.56 2.23
C ALA A 72 15.97 12.43 1.68
N ARG A 73 16.87 11.81 2.46
CA ARG A 73 18.22 11.50 1.99
C ARG A 73 18.21 10.49 0.86
N ILE A 74 17.41 9.43 0.95
CA ILE A 74 17.30 8.43 -0.13
C ILE A 74 16.70 9.08 -1.38
N ASP A 75 15.62 9.86 -1.25
CA ASP A 75 15.00 10.59 -2.37
C ASP A 75 15.99 11.52 -3.07
N ALA A 76 16.82 12.23 -2.32
CA ALA A 76 17.86 13.09 -2.89
C ALA A 76 18.92 12.32 -3.69
N THR A 77 19.06 11.01 -3.47
CA THR A 77 20.01 10.14 -4.18
C THR A 77 19.40 9.34 -5.32
N LEU A 78 18.07 9.18 -5.33
CA LEU A 78 17.34 8.50 -6.39
C LEU A 78 17.52 9.23 -7.74
N PRO A 79 17.65 8.50 -8.84
CA PRO A 79 17.77 9.12 -10.15
C PRO A 79 16.44 9.76 -10.56
N ALA A 80 16.53 10.90 -11.23
CA ALA A 80 15.40 11.48 -11.95
C ALA A 80 15.10 10.62 -13.18
N VAL A 81 14.09 9.77 -13.08
CA VAL A 81 13.64 8.87 -14.15
C VAL A 81 12.18 9.11 -14.44
N SER A 82 11.77 8.90 -15.68
CA SER A 82 10.38 9.08 -16.09
C SER A 82 9.97 7.94 -17.02
N VAL A 83 8.74 7.47 -16.81
CA VAL A 83 8.16 6.35 -17.55
C VAL A 83 6.82 6.78 -18.12
N PHE A 84 6.70 6.72 -19.45
CA PHE A 84 5.53 7.18 -20.15
C PHE A 84 4.98 6.07 -21.05
N PRO A 85 3.75 5.59 -20.83
CA PRO A 85 3.09 4.67 -21.74
C PRO A 85 2.62 5.37 -23.01
N GLN A 86 2.59 4.65 -24.12
CA GLN A 86 1.83 5.05 -25.30
C GLN A 86 0.38 5.15 -24.93
N ARG A 87 -0.20 6.35 -25.11
CA ARG A 87 -1.64 6.53 -24.86
C ARG A 87 -2.43 5.55 -25.72
N GLU A 88 -2.24 5.57 -27.04
CA GLU A 88 -2.97 4.67 -27.93
C GLU A 88 -2.29 3.29 -28.02
N ILE A 89 -3.04 2.22 -27.76
CA ILE A 89 -2.53 0.86 -28.01
C ILE A 89 -2.39 0.59 -29.52
N ILE A 90 -1.48 -0.30 -29.88
CA ILE A 90 -1.27 -0.72 -31.27
C ILE A 90 -2.40 -1.69 -31.66
N TRP A 91 -3.17 -1.29 -32.67
CA TRP A 91 -4.33 -2.02 -33.19
C TRP A 91 -4.02 -2.69 -34.55
N PRO A 92 -4.58 -3.87 -34.89
CA PRO A 92 -5.51 -4.67 -34.07
C PRO A 92 -4.79 -5.44 -32.96
N PRO A 93 -5.52 -5.91 -31.93
CA PRO A 93 -4.97 -6.80 -30.92
C PRO A 93 -4.59 -8.13 -31.54
N LEU A 94 -3.88 -8.93 -30.76
CA LEU A 94 -3.45 -10.27 -31.13
C LEU A 94 -4.28 -11.32 -30.41
N THR A 95 -4.45 -12.49 -31.00
CA THR A 95 -5.07 -13.63 -30.35
C THR A 95 -4.16 -14.85 -30.40
N SER A 96 -4.29 -15.71 -29.40
CA SER A 96 -3.62 -17.00 -29.37
C SER A 96 -4.45 -18.00 -28.59
N ARG A 97 -4.49 -19.26 -29.04
CA ARG A 97 -5.08 -20.36 -28.27
C ARG A 97 -4.10 -20.95 -27.25
N ASN A 98 -2.81 -20.63 -27.37
CA ASN A 98 -1.78 -21.15 -26.48
C ASN A 98 -0.68 -20.08 -26.22
N PRO A 99 -1.00 -19.03 -25.45
CA PRO A 99 -0.08 -17.92 -25.18
C PRO A 99 1.14 -18.29 -24.32
N HIS A 100 1.21 -19.53 -23.81
CA HIS A 100 2.31 -20.03 -22.99
C HIS A 100 3.25 -20.99 -23.74
N ALA A 101 2.99 -21.29 -25.02
CA ALA A 101 3.89 -22.11 -25.80
C ALA A 101 5.27 -21.46 -25.92
N GLU A 102 6.32 -22.28 -25.99
CA GLU A 102 7.70 -21.80 -26.20
C GLU A 102 7.83 -20.97 -27.50
N PHE A 103 7.05 -21.34 -28.51
CA PHE A 103 6.85 -20.59 -29.74
C PHE A 103 5.38 -20.16 -29.81
N VAL A 104 5.07 -19.01 -29.22
CA VAL A 104 3.70 -18.50 -29.24
C VAL A 104 3.38 -17.98 -30.64
N ASP A 105 2.42 -18.63 -31.29
CA ASP A 105 1.80 -18.07 -32.47
C ASP A 105 0.73 -17.07 -32.04
N TRP A 106 0.97 -15.81 -32.39
CA TRP A 106 0.05 -14.71 -32.15
C TRP A 106 -0.47 -14.23 -33.48
N ASP A 107 -1.76 -14.43 -33.70
CA ASP A 107 -2.44 -13.98 -34.91
C ASP A 107 -3.03 -12.59 -34.69
N TYR A 108 -3.07 -11.79 -35.74
CA TYR A 108 -3.83 -10.54 -35.71
C TYR A 108 -5.32 -10.87 -35.60
N CYS A 109 -6.01 -10.24 -34.65
CA CYS A 109 -7.47 -10.31 -34.62
C CYS A 109 -8.04 -9.60 -35.84
N GLU A 110 -8.96 -10.28 -36.53
CA GLU A 110 -9.82 -9.65 -37.53
C GLU A 110 -10.70 -8.58 -36.84
N ASP A 111 -11.02 -7.49 -37.55
CA ASP A 111 -11.80 -6.40 -36.95
C ASP A 111 -13.20 -6.88 -36.50
N ASP A 112 -13.80 -7.84 -37.20
CA ASP A 112 -15.09 -8.45 -36.85
C ASP A 112 -14.97 -9.71 -35.98
N ALA A 113 -13.81 -9.96 -35.37
CA ALA A 113 -13.58 -11.09 -34.49
C ALA A 113 -14.66 -11.18 -33.40
N ALA A 114 -15.22 -12.38 -33.27
CA ALA A 114 -16.26 -12.68 -32.32
C ALA A 114 -15.96 -13.99 -31.58
N TRP A 115 -16.32 -14.02 -30.31
CA TRP A 115 -16.04 -15.13 -29.41
C TRP A 115 -17.31 -15.56 -28.70
N SER A 116 -17.50 -16.85 -28.56
CA SER A 116 -18.70 -17.45 -27.95
C SER A 116 -18.31 -18.14 -26.65
N ILE A 117 -18.89 -17.70 -25.53
CA ILE A 117 -18.64 -18.31 -24.22
C ILE A 117 -19.64 -19.46 -24.00
N PRO A 118 -19.18 -20.64 -23.54
CA PRO A 118 -17.87 -20.92 -22.95
C PRO A 118 -16.78 -21.41 -23.91
N ALA A 119 -17.08 -21.65 -25.19
CA ALA A 119 -16.16 -22.28 -26.13
C ALA A 119 -14.82 -21.54 -26.27
N ASP A 120 -14.87 -20.21 -26.32
CA ASP A 120 -13.70 -19.34 -26.53
C ASP A 120 -13.14 -18.73 -25.23
N ALA A 121 -13.62 -19.16 -24.06
CA ALA A 121 -13.21 -18.59 -22.77
C ALA A 121 -11.69 -18.60 -22.56
N ARG A 122 -11.02 -19.64 -23.05
CA ARG A 122 -9.57 -19.88 -22.97
C ARG A 122 -8.81 -19.46 -24.24
N THR A 123 -9.40 -18.61 -25.07
CA THR A 123 -8.65 -17.91 -26.11
C THR A 123 -8.00 -16.69 -25.46
N ALA A 124 -6.71 -16.47 -25.69
CA ALA A 124 -6.00 -15.30 -25.22
C ALA A 124 -6.21 -14.14 -26.18
N LEU A 125 -6.39 -12.95 -25.62
CA LEU A 125 -6.47 -11.69 -26.34
C LEU A 125 -5.40 -10.76 -25.77
N GLY A 126 -4.51 -10.32 -26.66
CA GLY A 126 -3.33 -9.54 -26.37
C GLY A 126 -3.39 -8.13 -26.95
N ILE A 127 -3.17 -7.13 -26.11
CA ILE A 127 -2.99 -5.74 -26.51
C ILE A 127 -1.50 -5.39 -26.56
N ARG A 128 -1.11 -4.67 -27.60
CA ARG A 128 0.27 -4.23 -27.81
C ARG A 128 0.40 -2.75 -27.51
N GLY A 129 1.55 -2.36 -27.00
CA GLY A 129 1.87 -0.96 -26.80
C GLY A 129 3.37 -0.73 -26.67
N ARG A 130 3.71 0.51 -26.34
CA ARG A 130 5.09 0.95 -26.12
C ARG A 130 5.16 1.68 -24.79
N ILE A 131 6.28 1.53 -24.10
CA ILE A 131 6.62 2.29 -22.90
C ILE A 131 7.94 3.00 -23.19
N TRP A 132 7.97 4.31 -22.99
CA TRP A 132 9.21 5.10 -23.05
C TRP A 132 9.79 5.27 -21.67
N PHE A 133 11.10 5.08 -21.58
CA PHE A 133 11.90 5.35 -20.40
C PHE A 133 12.84 6.49 -20.71
N HIS A 134 12.90 7.48 -19.82
CA HIS A 134 13.83 8.59 -19.90
C HIS A 134 14.68 8.63 -18.62
N ASN A 135 16.00 8.68 -18.76
CA ASN A 135 16.92 8.88 -17.66
C ASN A 135 17.37 10.34 -17.59
N GLY A 136 16.67 11.17 -16.82
CA GLY A 136 17.03 12.57 -16.57
C GLY A 136 18.14 12.76 -15.54
N SER A 137 18.73 11.68 -15.02
CA SER A 137 19.78 11.73 -13.99
C SER A 137 21.18 11.80 -14.60
N GLN A 138 22.19 12.06 -13.77
CA GLN A 138 23.61 12.04 -14.14
C GLN A 138 24.26 10.65 -13.96
N LYS A 139 23.48 9.62 -13.66
CA LYS A 139 23.96 8.26 -13.38
C LYS A 139 23.37 7.28 -14.42
N ILE A 140 24.03 6.14 -14.61
CA ILE A 140 23.43 5.03 -15.35
C ILE A 140 22.33 4.41 -14.47
N VAL A 141 21.18 4.11 -15.07
CA VAL A 141 20.04 3.47 -14.37
C VAL A 141 19.68 2.15 -15.02
N GLN A 142 19.14 1.23 -14.24
CA GLN A 142 18.66 -0.07 -14.70
C GLN A 142 17.21 -0.27 -14.27
N PHE A 143 16.34 -0.58 -15.22
CA PHE A 143 14.95 -0.93 -14.99
C PHE A 143 14.77 -2.43 -15.20
N SER A 144 14.06 -3.07 -14.28
CA SER A 144 13.51 -4.41 -14.46
C SER A 144 12.07 -4.27 -14.95
N ILE A 145 11.76 -4.86 -16.09
CA ILE A 145 10.41 -4.89 -16.65
C ILE A 145 9.92 -6.32 -16.52
N ALA A 146 8.88 -6.53 -15.71
CA ALA A 146 8.33 -7.83 -15.44
C ALA A 146 6.86 -7.88 -15.86
N TYR A 147 6.43 -8.99 -16.45
CA TYR A 147 5.03 -9.19 -16.78
C TYR A 147 4.58 -10.62 -16.50
N THR A 148 3.50 -10.75 -15.73
CA THR A 148 2.88 -12.03 -15.38
C THR A 148 1.40 -11.99 -15.76
N PRO A 149 0.98 -12.65 -16.87
CA PRO A 149 -0.38 -12.56 -17.42
C PRO A 149 -1.50 -13.13 -16.54
N SER A 150 -1.14 -13.88 -15.49
CA SER A 150 -2.09 -14.39 -14.51
C SER A 150 -1.44 -14.42 -13.13
N PRO A 151 -2.17 -14.13 -12.04
CA PRO A 151 -1.64 -14.28 -10.69
C PRO A 151 -1.05 -15.69 -10.47
N GLY A 152 0.20 -15.77 -10.02
CA GLY A 152 0.93 -17.04 -9.82
C GLY A 152 1.35 -17.77 -11.11
N GLY A 153 1.12 -17.18 -12.29
CA GLY A 153 1.60 -17.72 -13.56
C GLY A 153 3.09 -17.49 -13.80
N PRO A 154 3.66 -18.08 -14.87
CA PRO A 154 5.03 -17.80 -15.26
C PRO A 154 5.18 -16.34 -15.72
N ARG A 155 6.35 -15.75 -15.46
CA ARG A 155 6.72 -14.47 -16.06
C ARG A 155 6.91 -14.68 -17.56
N VAL A 156 6.16 -13.92 -18.35
CA VAL A 156 6.24 -13.96 -19.83
C VAL A 156 7.14 -12.83 -20.36
N TYR A 157 7.41 -11.84 -19.51
CA TYR A 157 8.36 -10.77 -19.78
C TYR A 157 9.27 -10.60 -18.56
N ASP A 158 10.57 -10.70 -18.75
CA ASP A 158 11.59 -10.36 -17.76
C ASP A 158 12.77 -9.75 -18.50
N LYS A 159 12.80 -8.42 -18.57
CA LYS A 159 13.82 -7.68 -19.32
C LYS A 159 14.46 -6.63 -18.43
N VAL A 160 15.78 -6.53 -18.52
CA VAL A 160 16.53 -5.42 -17.94
C VAL A 160 16.85 -4.41 -19.02
N VAL A 161 16.53 -3.14 -18.75
CA VAL A 161 16.82 -2.00 -19.61
C VAL A 161 17.82 -1.12 -18.88
N THR A 162 18.99 -0.88 -19.48
CA THR A 162 20.02 0.01 -18.93
C THR A 162 20.03 1.30 -19.74
N LEU A 163 20.00 2.45 -19.07
CA LEU A 163 20.04 3.77 -19.70
C LEU A 163 21.21 4.61 -19.18
N ALA A 164 21.97 5.20 -20.10
CA ALA A 164 22.94 6.24 -19.81
C ALA A 164 22.25 7.57 -19.44
N PRO A 165 22.97 8.53 -18.83
CA PRO A 165 22.46 9.87 -18.56
C PRO A 165 21.88 10.54 -19.81
N GLY A 166 20.64 11.04 -19.72
CA GLY A 166 19.91 11.69 -20.82
C GLY A 166 19.37 10.74 -21.89
N GLU A 167 19.60 9.43 -21.77
CA GLU A 167 19.14 8.47 -22.76
C GLU A 167 17.64 8.20 -22.65
N GLU A 168 17.04 7.95 -23.82
CA GLU A 168 15.66 7.50 -23.95
C GLU A 168 15.62 6.17 -24.69
N VAL A 169 14.77 5.26 -24.23
CA VAL A 169 14.51 4.01 -24.94
C VAL A 169 13.03 3.70 -24.97
N GLU A 170 12.60 3.22 -26.12
CA GLU A 170 11.27 2.69 -26.33
C GLU A 170 11.30 1.16 -26.12
N GLN A 171 10.37 0.66 -25.30
CA GLN A 171 10.18 -0.76 -25.12
C GLN A 171 8.78 -1.19 -25.59
N PRO A 172 8.68 -1.98 -26.68
CA PRO A 172 7.43 -2.66 -26.99
C PRO A 172 7.10 -3.70 -25.92
N PHE A 173 5.80 -3.84 -25.64
CA PHE A 173 5.26 -4.89 -24.78
C PHE A 173 3.99 -5.49 -25.40
N LEU A 174 3.66 -6.71 -24.94
CA LEU A 174 2.41 -7.41 -25.22
C LEU A 174 1.82 -7.83 -23.89
N ALA A 175 0.68 -7.23 -23.54
CA ALA A 175 -0.11 -7.66 -22.40
C ALA A 175 -1.31 -8.45 -22.89
N TRP A 176 -1.59 -9.58 -22.27
CA TRP A 176 -2.68 -10.45 -22.69
C TRP A 176 -3.41 -11.03 -21.50
N GLY A 177 -4.67 -11.38 -21.73
CA GLY A 177 -5.52 -12.09 -20.78
C GLY A 177 -6.40 -13.08 -21.53
N TRP A 178 -6.96 -14.04 -20.80
CA TRP A 178 -8.02 -14.90 -21.34
C TRP A 178 -9.28 -14.07 -21.58
N ILE A 179 -10.06 -14.41 -22.61
CA ILE A 179 -11.31 -13.71 -22.88
C ILE A 179 -12.23 -13.69 -21.67
N GLU A 180 -12.33 -14.79 -20.93
CA GLU A 180 -13.12 -14.82 -19.69
C GLU A 180 -12.65 -13.79 -18.64
N GLN A 181 -11.35 -13.47 -18.59
CA GLN A 181 -10.80 -12.45 -17.70
C GLN A 181 -11.14 -11.05 -18.19
N TRP A 182 -11.04 -10.81 -19.50
CA TRP A 182 -11.45 -9.55 -20.11
C TRP A 182 -12.93 -9.26 -19.86
N ILE A 183 -13.79 -10.28 -19.96
CA ILE A 183 -15.23 -10.19 -19.68
C ILE A 183 -15.47 -9.90 -18.19
N ALA A 184 -14.82 -10.65 -17.30
CA ALA A 184 -14.97 -10.43 -15.86
C ALA A 184 -14.51 -9.03 -15.42
N ALA A 185 -13.58 -8.43 -16.17
CA ALA A 185 -13.08 -7.10 -15.90
C ALA A 185 -14.02 -6.00 -16.44
N ASP A 186 -14.74 -6.20 -17.55
CA ASP A 186 -15.63 -5.21 -18.22
C ASP A 186 -16.90 -4.81 -17.42
N THR A 187 -16.97 -5.07 -16.10
CA THR A 187 -18.08 -4.64 -15.25
C THR A 187 -18.10 -3.11 -15.11
N GLU A 188 -19.26 -2.49 -15.38
CA GLU A 188 -19.48 -1.07 -15.72
C GLU A 188 -18.92 0.03 -14.79
N ASP A 189 -18.40 -0.30 -13.60
CA ASP A 189 -17.95 0.69 -12.60
C ASP A 189 -16.43 0.77 -12.41
N ALA A 190 -15.63 0.00 -13.15
CA ALA A 190 -14.17 0.04 -13.03
C ALA A 190 -13.57 1.02 -14.07
N PRO A 191 -13.14 2.25 -13.69
CA PRO A 191 -12.49 3.20 -14.62
C PRO A 191 -11.13 2.73 -15.13
N ALA A 192 -10.62 1.62 -14.60
CA ALA A 192 -9.35 1.01 -14.90
C ALA A 192 -9.49 -0.50 -14.73
N LEU A 193 -9.18 -1.27 -15.76
CA LEU A 193 -9.13 -2.71 -15.61
C LEU A 193 -7.77 -3.11 -15.04
N GLU A 194 -7.81 -3.89 -13.96
CA GLU A 194 -6.63 -4.55 -13.39
C GLU A 194 -6.28 -5.81 -14.20
N ALA A 195 -6.24 -5.71 -15.53
CA ALA A 195 -5.53 -6.74 -16.26
C ALA A 195 -4.06 -6.68 -15.82
N PRO A 196 -3.39 -7.82 -15.68
CA PRO A 196 -1.98 -7.79 -15.42
C PRO A 196 -1.35 -7.09 -16.63
N LEU A 197 -0.69 -5.99 -16.35
CA LEU A 197 0.14 -5.24 -17.27
C LEU A 197 1.60 -5.35 -16.82
N PRO A 198 2.57 -5.05 -17.69
CA PRO A 198 3.96 -5.04 -17.29
C PRO A 198 4.14 -4.08 -16.10
N SER A 199 4.79 -4.52 -15.04
CA SER A 199 5.31 -3.62 -14.02
C SER A 199 6.74 -3.24 -14.37
N VAL A 200 7.07 -1.97 -14.15
CA VAL A 200 8.43 -1.47 -14.30
C VAL A 200 8.94 -1.15 -12.92
N VAL A 201 10.08 -1.71 -12.56
CA VAL A 201 10.72 -1.42 -11.29
C VAL A 201 12.15 -0.93 -11.52
N TYR A 202 12.44 0.25 -11.01
CA TYR A 202 13.80 0.71 -10.78
C TYR A 202 14.23 0.29 -9.37
N TYR A 203 15.42 -0.28 -9.25
CA TYR A 203 16.07 -0.55 -7.99
C TYR A 203 17.36 0.24 -7.92
N ASP A 204 17.56 1.02 -6.85
CA ASP A 204 18.89 1.48 -6.51
C ASP A 204 19.82 0.27 -6.34
N GLN A 205 21.11 0.39 -6.61
CA GLN A 205 22.07 -0.70 -6.40
C GLN A 205 22.53 -0.76 -4.93
N LEU A 206 22.32 0.30 -4.15
CA LEU A 206 22.70 0.37 -2.73
C LEU A 206 21.76 -0.43 -1.82
N ASP A 207 22.28 -1.24 -0.90
CA ASP A 207 21.45 -2.04 0.03
C ASP A 207 20.46 -1.17 0.84
N SER A 208 20.94 -0.01 1.30
CA SER A 208 20.13 1.08 1.84
C SER A 208 19.80 2.06 0.72
N GLY A 209 18.57 2.00 0.20
CA GLY A 209 18.19 2.78 -0.97
C GLY A 209 16.69 2.74 -1.24
N GLY A 210 16.28 3.30 -2.37
CA GLY A 210 14.89 3.32 -2.79
C GLY A 210 14.65 2.43 -4.00
N SER A 211 13.39 2.09 -4.22
CA SER A 211 12.90 1.54 -5.49
C SER A 211 11.69 2.33 -5.96
N ILE A 212 11.55 2.48 -7.27
CA ILE A 212 10.38 3.12 -7.88
C ILE A 212 9.68 2.07 -8.73
N ASN A 213 8.41 1.84 -8.47
CA ASN A 213 7.57 0.91 -9.20
C ASN A 213 6.48 1.69 -9.95
N TRP A 214 6.37 1.45 -11.26
CA TRP A 214 5.27 1.93 -12.08
C TRP A 214 4.35 0.76 -12.43
N GLU A 215 3.11 0.88 -11.96
CA GLU A 215 2.01 -0.01 -12.30
C GLU A 215 1.18 0.64 -13.39
N PHE A 216 0.88 -0.13 -14.43
CA PHE A 216 0.10 0.33 -15.57
C PHE A 216 -1.32 -0.20 -15.48
N ALA A 217 -2.26 0.53 -16.08
CA ALA A 217 -3.65 0.14 -16.29
C ALA A 217 -4.06 0.48 -17.72
N HIS A 218 -5.12 -0.18 -18.21
CA HIS A 218 -5.82 0.24 -19.42
C HIS A 218 -7.27 0.60 -19.11
N SER A 219 -7.86 1.44 -19.96
CA SER A 219 -9.12 2.12 -19.66
C SER A 219 -10.38 1.27 -19.74
N HIS A 220 -10.42 0.24 -20.58
CA HIS A 220 -11.56 -0.68 -20.74
C HIS A 220 -11.14 -1.94 -21.49
N ALA A 221 -12.03 -2.93 -21.57
CA ALA A 221 -11.76 -4.18 -22.27
C ALA A 221 -11.79 -3.94 -23.79
N PRO A 222 -10.91 -4.58 -24.59
CA PRO A 222 -10.93 -4.51 -26.04
C PRO A 222 -12.11 -5.27 -26.67
N ILE A 223 -13.04 -5.79 -25.87
CA ILE A 223 -14.21 -6.56 -26.29
C ILE A 223 -15.48 -6.03 -25.62
N TYR A 224 -16.64 -6.40 -26.15
CA TYR A 224 -17.94 -6.07 -25.58
C TYR A 224 -18.95 -7.20 -25.86
N GLU A 225 -19.95 -7.37 -25.01
CA GLU A 225 -21.04 -8.31 -25.28
C GLU A 225 -21.89 -7.78 -26.45
N SER A 226 -22.19 -8.66 -27.41
CA SER A 226 -23.07 -8.33 -28.52
C SER A 226 -24.50 -8.09 -28.04
N ASN A 227 -25.39 -7.67 -28.94
CA ASN A 227 -26.78 -7.35 -28.60
C ASN A 227 -27.52 -8.52 -27.94
N GLU A 228 -28.66 -8.23 -27.31
CA GLU A 228 -29.44 -9.22 -26.53
C GLU A 228 -29.82 -10.49 -27.32
N ALA A 229 -29.90 -10.42 -28.65
CA ALA A 229 -30.18 -11.55 -29.53
C ALA A 229 -29.03 -12.56 -29.64
N GLU A 230 -27.80 -12.16 -29.32
CA GLU A 230 -26.58 -12.98 -29.34
C GLU A 230 -25.93 -13.05 -27.95
N ARG A 231 -26.74 -13.20 -26.89
CA ARG A 231 -26.25 -13.29 -25.51
C ARG A 231 -25.13 -14.33 -25.37
N GLY A 232 -24.05 -13.97 -24.67
CA GLY A 232 -22.86 -14.82 -24.52
C GLY A 232 -21.88 -14.77 -25.70
N ARG A 233 -22.17 -13.95 -26.74
CA ARG A 233 -21.23 -13.65 -27.81
C ARG A 233 -20.58 -12.29 -27.58
N TYR A 234 -19.27 -12.26 -27.62
CA TYR A 234 -18.45 -11.07 -27.43
C TYR A 234 -17.79 -10.70 -28.75
N ARG A 235 -17.66 -9.40 -29.02
CA ARG A 235 -17.04 -8.89 -30.24
C ARG A 235 -15.92 -7.93 -29.92
N LEU A 236 -14.96 -7.84 -30.83
CA LEU A 236 -13.86 -6.91 -30.71
C LEU A 236 -14.37 -5.47 -30.88
N VAL A 237 -13.89 -4.56 -30.03
CA VAL A 237 -14.19 -3.13 -30.12
C VAL A 237 -13.56 -2.59 -31.40
N THR A 238 -14.36 -2.40 -32.46
CA THR A 238 -13.87 -1.78 -33.70
C THR A 238 -13.86 -0.27 -33.62
N ALA A 239 -13.09 0.37 -34.50
CA ALA A 239 -13.09 1.82 -34.65
C ALA A 239 -14.44 2.39 -35.15
N GLN A 240 -15.39 1.54 -35.55
CA GLN A 240 -16.73 1.95 -35.97
C GLN A 240 -17.68 1.89 -34.77
N SER A 241 -18.48 2.95 -34.60
CA SER A 241 -19.51 3.03 -33.57
C SER A 241 -20.47 1.84 -33.69
N SER A 242 -20.43 0.93 -32.72
CA SER A 242 -21.41 -0.15 -32.63
C SER A 242 -22.74 0.38 -32.08
N PRO A 243 -23.90 -0.03 -32.64
CA PRO A 243 -25.20 0.37 -32.11
C PRO A 243 -25.33 -0.04 -30.63
N GLY A 244 -25.57 0.92 -29.73
CA GLY A 244 -25.81 0.66 -28.31
C GLY A 244 -24.71 1.09 -27.33
N ARG A 245 -23.49 1.44 -27.79
CA ARG A 245 -22.46 2.06 -26.94
C ARG A 245 -22.23 3.51 -27.37
N VAL A 246 -22.33 4.45 -26.42
CA VAL A 246 -22.20 5.89 -26.71
C VAL A 246 -20.79 6.24 -27.21
N ARG A 247 -19.73 5.52 -26.83
CA ARG A 247 -18.42 5.52 -27.51
C ARG A 247 -17.64 4.22 -27.24
N PRO A 248 -17.41 3.36 -28.25
CA PRO A 248 -16.26 2.46 -28.21
C PRO A 248 -15.01 3.33 -28.41
N SER A 249 -14.46 3.91 -27.35
CA SER A 249 -13.08 4.40 -27.45
C SER A 249 -12.16 3.21 -27.66
N LYS A 250 -11.04 3.37 -28.35
CA LYS A 250 -9.99 2.35 -28.34
C LYS A 250 -9.39 2.29 -26.92
N PRO A 251 -8.99 1.12 -26.41
CA PRO A 251 -8.32 1.05 -25.11
C PRO A 251 -7.05 1.90 -25.16
N PHE A 252 -6.77 2.59 -24.06
CA PHE A 252 -5.55 3.37 -23.92
C PHE A 252 -4.81 2.94 -22.66
N LEU A 253 -3.48 3.03 -22.68
CA LEU A 253 -2.61 2.67 -21.57
C LEU A 253 -2.27 3.92 -20.76
N PHE A 254 -2.23 3.78 -19.45
CA PHE A 254 -1.80 4.85 -18.54
C PHE A 254 -1.07 4.26 -17.32
N VAL A 255 -0.28 5.11 -16.65
CA VAL A 255 0.32 4.76 -15.36
C VAL A 255 -0.78 4.88 -14.31
N LYS A 256 -1.17 3.75 -13.71
CA LYS A 256 -2.15 3.69 -12.63
C LYS A 256 -1.55 4.26 -11.35
N ARG A 257 -0.32 3.84 -11.04
CA ARG A 257 0.35 4.18 -9.79
C ARG A 257 1.86 4.24 -10.01
N GLU A 258 2.47 5.30 -9.50
CA GLU A 258 3.90 5.32 -9.18
C GLU A 258 4.03 5.14 -7.67
N HIS A 259 4.82 4.16 -7.24
CA HIS A 259 5.07 3.87 -5.83
C HIS A 259 6.56 3.86 -5.55
N ARG A 260 6.96 4.51 -4.45
CA ARG A 260 8.34 4.48 -3.95
C ARG A 260 8.41 3.69 -2.67
N SER A 261 9.26 2.66 -2.64
CA SER A 261 9.65 1.96 -1.41
C SER A 261 11.03 2.44 -0.98
N TYR A 262 11.24 2.50 0.34
CA TYR A 262 12.49 2.95 0.94
C TYR A 262 12.98 1.88 1.90
N TRP A 263 14.27 1.60 1.88
CA TRP A 263 14.84 0.50 2.65
C TRP A 263 16.01 0.97 3.50
N LEU A 264 16.02 0.56 4.76
CA LEU A 264 17.20 0.60 5.61
C LEU A 264 18.21 -0.48 5.20
N SER A 265 17.71 -1.68 4.88
CA SER A 265 18.50 -2.77 4.31
C SER A 265 17.57 -3.70 3.53
N ARG A 266 17.74 -3.75 2.21
CA ARG A 266 16.97 -4.65 1.34
C ARG A 266 17.32 -6.11 1.58
N LYS A 267 18.60 -6.41 1.80
CA LYS A 267 19.07 -7.77 2.10
C LYS A 267 18.39 -8.36 3.34
N ASN A 268 18.12 -7.53 4.34
CA ASN A 268 17.45 -7.96 5.57
C ASN A 268 15.93 -7.66 5.56
N LEU A 269 15.37 -7.19 4.44
CA LEU A 269 13.97 -6.81 4.28
C LEU A 269 13.49 -5.78 5.33
N ILE A 270 14.35 -4.84 5.70
CA ILE A 270 14.03 -3.78 6.64
C ILE A 270 13.57 -2.56 5.83
N GLU A 271 12.27 -2.47 5.60
CA GLU A 271 11.64 -1.32 4.93
C GLU A 271 11.48 -0.15 5.91
N LEU A 272 11.66 1.08 5.42
CA LEU A 272 11.19 2.25 6.15
C LEU A 272 9.66 2.29 6.00
N PRO A 273 8.91 2.70 7.02
CA PRO A 273 7.45 2.83 6.91
C PRO A 273 7.07 3.69 5.69
N ALA A 274 5.85 3.59 5.17
CA ALA A 274 5.42 4.52 4.12
C ALA A 274 5.11 5.91 4.73
N PRO A 275 5.09 6.98 3.93
CA PRO A 275 4.54 8.26 4.37
C PRO A 275 3.06 8.08 4.74
N GLY A 276 2.71 8.27 6.01
CA GLY A 276 1.33 8.15 6.52
C GLY A 276 1.03 6.92 7.37
N ASP A 277 1.92 5.92 7.44
CA ASP A 277 1.70 4.71 8.26
C ASP A 277 2.24 4.83 9.71
N ALA A 278 2.71 6.01 10.11
CA ALA A 278 3.37 6.25 11.40
C ALA A 278 2.42 6.78 12.51
N GLU A 279 1.10 6.62 12.35
CA GLU A 279 0.09 6.97 13.35
C GLU A 279 -0.30 5.80 14.25
#